data_AF-A0A1A3UGB8-F1
#
_entry.id   AF-A0A1A3UGB8-F1
#
_cell.length_a   1.000
_cell.length_b   1.000
_cell.length_c   1.000
_cell.angle_alpha   90.00
_cell.angle_beta   90.00
_cell.angle_gamma   90.00
#
_symmetry.space_group_name_H-M   'P 1'
#
loop_
_entity.id
_entity.type
_entity.pdbx_description
1 polymer ?
#
loop_
_entity_poly.entity_id
_entity_poly.type
_entity_poly.pdbx_seq_one_letter_code
_entity_poly.pdbx_strand_id
1 'polypeptide(L)'
;MRWFFGRLTAVIAVAFVPMAAAVIATPAISSADCDPNMSFNVATWECKPMAGPPAWYAAPPAYAPPFAAQDVPPPPPPRPWWSPNEPMWNAGFHQWGTYFTGTWVPY
;
A
#
# COMPACT_ATOMS: atom_id res chain seq x y z
N MET A 1 -14.43 19.58 -59.10
CA MET A 1 -13.70 19.77 -57.81
C MET A 1 -14.52 19.32 -56.60
N ARG A 2 -15.63 20.00 -56.22
CA ARG A 2 -16.42 19.69 -54.98
C ARG A 2 -16.83 18.22 -54.80
N TRP A 3 -17.22 17.52 -55.88
CA TRP A 3 -17.64 16.11 -55.81
C TRP A 3 -16.48 15.15 -55.48
N PHE A 4 -15.32 15.38 -56.08
CA PHE A 4 -14.10 14.61 -55.80
C PHE A 4 -13.62 14.84 -54.36
N PHE A 5 -13.61 16.11 -53.90
CA PHE A 5 -13.27 16.41 -52.52
C PHE A 5 -14.24 15.79 -51.53
N GLY A 6 -15.55 15.78 -51.83
CA GLY A 6 -16.56 15.14 -50.98
C GLY A 6 -16.43 13.62 -50.90
N ARG A 7 -16.08 12.95 -52.01
CA ARG A 7 -15.80 11.51 -51.98
C ARG A 7 -14.50 11.21 -51.24
N LEU A 8 -13.46 12.04 -51.43
CA LEU A 8 -12.19 11.86 -50.75
C LEU A 8 -12.34 11.99 -49.23
N THR A 9 -13.05 13.02 -48.75
CA THR A 9 -13.32 13.20 -47.32
C THR A 9 -14.19 12.08 -46.75
N ALA A 10 -15.17 11.57 -47.50
CA ALA A 10 -15.95 10.41 -47.06
C ALA A 10 -15.09 9.16 -46.90
N VAL A 11 -14.19 8.89 -47.85
CA VAL A 11 -13.26 7.75 -47.76
C VAL A 11 -12.30 7.88 -46.57
N ILE A 12 -11.77 9.08 -46.35
CA ILE A 12 -10.91 9.38 -45.19
C ILE A 12 -11.70 9.17 -43.89
N ALA A 13 -12.91 9.73 -43.78
CA ALA A 13 -13.72 9.57 -42.57
C ALA A 13 -14.03 8.09 -42.28
N VAL A 14 -14.42 7.31 -43.30
CA VAL A 14 -14.69 5.87 -43.15
C VAL A 14 -13.44 5.10 -42.72
N ALA A 15 -12.26 5.49 -43.18
CA ALA A 15 -11.01 4.81 -42.82
C ALA A 15 -10.54 5.14 -41.39
N PHE A 16 -10.63 6.41 -40.97
CA PHE A 16 -9.97 6.88 -39.75
C PHE A 16 -10.90 6.99 -38.52
N VAL A 17 -12.19 7.27 -38.71
CA VAL A 17 -13.15 7.35 -37.59
C VAL A 17 -13.23 6.04 -36.78
N PRO A 18 -13.31 4.84 -37.38
CA PRO A 18 -13.35 3.60 -36.58
C PRO A 18 -12.05 3.35 -35.81
N MET A 19 -10.88 3.68 -36.38
CA MET A 19 -9.61 3.60 -35.66
C MET A 19 -9.57 4.55 -34.46
N ALA A 20 -10.00 5.79 -34.65
CA ALA A 20 -10.07 6.76 -33.55
C ALA A 20 -11.05 6.29 -32.46
N ALA A 21 -12.20 5.75 -32.83
CA ALA A 21 -13.18 5.22 -31.88
C ALA A 21 -12.62 4.03 -31.08
N ALA A 22 -11.88 3.12 -31.70
CA ALA A 22 -11.27 1.98 -31.01
C ALA A 22 -10.21 2.42 -29.99
N VAL A 23 -9.35 3.40 -30.36
CA VAL A 23 -8.31 3.91 -29.45
C VAL A 23 -8.91 4.63 -28.24
N ILE A 24 -10.06 5.31 -28.39
CA ILE A 24 -10.70 6.06 -27.31
C ILE A 24 -11.58 5.16 -26.44
N ALA A 25 -12.33 4.24 -27.04
CA ALA A 25 -13.34 3.47 -26.33
C ALA A 25 -12.79 2.24 -25.59
N THR A 26 -11.63 1.72 -26.00
CA THR A 26 -11.01 0.56 -25.37
C THR A 26 -9.56 0.86 -24.99
N PRO A 27 -9.28 1.27 -23.74
CA PRO A 27 -7.98 0.99 -23.17
C PRO A 27 -7.80 -0.53 -23.27
N ALA A 28 -6.89 -0.99 -24.12
CA ALA A 28 -6.68 -2.41 -24.45
C ALA A 28 -6.05 -3.21 -23.31
N ILE A 29 -6.17 -2.71 -22.08
CA ILE A 29 -5.53 -3.22 -20.90
C ILE A 29 -6.65 -3.62 -19.96
N SER A 30 -6.95 -4.91 -19.93
CA SER A 30 -7.79 -5.50 -18.90
C SER A 30 -6.97 -5.72 -17.63
N SER A 31 -7.62 -6.02 -16.51
CA SER A 31 -6.91 -6.41 -15.29
C SER A 31 -6.00 -7.63 -15.49
N ALA A 32 -6.27 -8.45 -16.50
CA ALA A 32 -5.46 -9.61 -16.88
C ALA A 32 -4.16 -9.25 -17.64
N ASP A 33 -4.07 -8.05 -18.21
CA ASP A 33 -2.91 -7.60 -19.00
C ASP A 33 -1.89 -6.83 -18.15
N CYS A 34 -2.18 -6.57 -16.87
CA CYS A 34 -1.22 -5.95 -15.97
C CYS A 34 -0.08 -6.91 -15.63
N ASP A 35 1.14 -6.38 -15.63
CA ASP A 35 2.32 -7.06 -15.10
C ASP A 35 2.07 -7.51 -13.64
N PRO A 36 2.61 -8.64 -13.17
CA PRO A 36 2.38 -9.15 -11.81
C PRO A 36 2.63 -8.16 -10.67
N ASN A 37 3.47 -7.14 -10.86
CA ASN A 37 3.74 -6.11 -9.85
C ASN A 37 2.90 -4.82 -10.02
N MET A 38 1.87 -4.86 -10.85
CA MET A 38 1.00 -3.74 -11.16
C MET A 38 -0.44 -4.04 -10.72
N SER A 39 -1.16 -2.99 -10.35
CA SER A 39 -2.58 -3.04 -10.01
C SER A 39 -3.39 -2.29 -11.07
N PHE A 40 -4.51 -2.89 -11.49
CA PHE A 40 -5.41 -2.29 -12.46
C PHE A 40 -6.36 -1.29 -11.78
N ASN A 41 -6.32 -0.04 -12.21
CA ASN A 41 -7.21 1.00 -11.72
C ASN A 41 -8.45 1.12 -12.63
N VAL A 42 -9.59 0.57 -12.19
CA VAL A 42 -10.84 0.53 -12.98
C VAL A 42 -11.38 1.93 -13.32
N ALA A 43 -11.08 2.95 -12.51
CA ALA A 43 -11.56 4.31 -12.77
C ALA A 43 -10.79 5.02 -13.89
N THR A 44 -9.54 4.63 -14.14
CA THR A 44 -8.66 5.25 -15.15
C THR A 44 -8.30 4.29 -16.28
N TRP A 45 -8.59 3.00 -16.13
CA TRP A 45 -8.19 1.92 -17.02
C TRP A 45 -6.68 1.82 -17.23
N GLU A 46 -5.91 2.15 -16.20
CA GLU A 46 -4.45 2.14 -16.21
C GLU A 46 -3.93 1.04 -15.28
N CYS A 47 -2.89 0.31 -15.71
CA CYS A 47 -2.05 -0.44 -14.79
C CYS A 47 -1.07 0.51 -14.11
N LYS A 48 -1.04 0.52 -12.77
CA LYS A 48 -0.09 1.30 -11.98
C LYS A 48 0.70 0.41 -11.05
N PRO A 49 1.96 0.75 -10.76
CA PRO A 49 2.71 0.06 -9.72
C PRO A 49 1.90 0.06 -8.44
N MET A 50 1.91 -1.07 -7.72
CA MET A 50 1.28 -1.09 -6.40
C MET A 50 1.90 0.00 -5.54
N ALA A 51 1.06 0.86 -4.95
CA ALA A 51 1.54 1.92 -4.09
C ALA A 51 2.33 1.29 -2.93
N GLY A 52 3.54 1.79 -2.71
CA GLY A 52 4.29 1.41 -1.52
C GLY A 52 3.54 1.79 -0.24
N PRO A 53 3.92 1.21 0.91
CA PRO A 53 3.38 1.63 2.19
C PRO A 53 3.59 3.15 2.35
N PRO A 54 2.63 3.86 2.95
CA PRO A 54 2.73 5.30 3.12
C PRO A 54 3.90 5.65 4.05
N ALA A 55 4.43 6.86 3.95
CA ALA A 55 5.62 7.28 4.70
C ALA A 55 5.46 7.22 6.23
N TRP A 56 4.24 7.25 6.74
CA TRP A 56 3.94 7.12 8.17
C TRP A 56 3.86 5.66 8.64
N TYR A 57 3.79 4.70 7.72
CA TYR A 57 3.66 3.29 8.07
C TYR A 57 5.03 2.73 8.45
N ALA A 58 5.17 2.37 9.72
CA ALA A 58 6.28 1.57 10.22
C ALA A 58 5.89 0.09 10.17
N ALA A 59 6.68 -0.72 9.47
CA ALA A 59 6.48 -2.16 9.48
C ALA A 59 6.67 -2.71 10.91
N PRO A 60 5.83 -3.66 11.37
CA PRO A 60 6.03 -4.31 12.65
C PRO A 60 7.41 -4.97 12.73
N PRO A 61 8.02 -5.01 13.93
CA PRO A 61 9.30 -5.68 14.10
C PRO A 61 9.16 -7.19 13.84
N ALA A 62 10.22 -7.84 13.37
CA ALA A 62 10.16 -9.24 12.90
C ALA A 62 9.74 -10.27 13.97
N TYR A 63 9.89 -9.96 15.25
CA TYR A 63 9.45 -10.83 16.35
C TYR A 63 7.95 -10.68 16.66
N ALA A 64 7.30 -9.61 16.16
CA ALA A 64 5.90 -9.36 16.42
C ALA A 64 5.04 -10.35 15.60
N PRO A 65 4.07 -11.02 16.23
CA PRO A 65 3.10 -11.82 15.49
C PRO A 65 2.26 -10.91 14.56
N PRO A 66 1.75 -11.44 13.43
CA PRO A 66 1.09 -10.63 12.40
C PRO A 66 -0.23 -9.98 12.86
N PHE A 67 -0.81 -10.44 13.96
CA PHE A 67 -2.01 -9.90 14.59
C PHE A 67 -1.71 -8.91 15.74
N ALA A 68 -0.42 -8.65 16.03
CA ALA A 68 -0.06 -7.74 17.09
C ALA A 68 -0.40 -6.28 16.72
N ALA A 69 -0.63 -5.46 17.75
CA ALA A 69 -0.78 -4.02 17.57
C ALA A 69 0.49 -3.41 16.95
N GLN A 70 0.37 -2.20 16.39
CA GLN A 70 1.50 -1.53 15.75
C GLN A 70 2.65 -1.23 16.75
N ASP A 71 2.29 -0.90 18.00
CA ASP A 71 3.23 -0.61 19.08
C ASP A 71 3.50 -1.86 19.94
N VAL A 72 4.14 -2.87 19.34
CA VAL A 72 4.60 -4.05 20.09
C VAL A 72 5.82 -3.67 20.92
N PRO A 73 5.81 -3.92 22.24
CA PRO A 73 6.99 -3.66 23.05
C PRO A 73 8.18 -4.51 22.57
N PRO A 74 9.43 -4.03 22.71
CA PRO A 74 10.63 -4.83 22.51
C PRO A 74 10.60 -6.05 23.43
N PRO A 75 11.26 -7.18 23.12
CA PRO A 75 11.25 -8.36 24.01
C PRO A 75 11.63 -8.02 25.46
N PRO A 76 10.99 -8.65 26.46
CA PRO A 76 11.27 -8.36 27.86
C PRO A 76 12.72 -8.73 28.24
N PRO A 77 13.41 -7.89 29.03
CA PRO A 77 14.72 -8.24 29.56
C PRO A 77 14.62 -9.38 30.58
N PRO A 78 15.74 -10.05 30.93
CA PRO A 78 15.76 -10.99 32.03
C PRO A 78 15.34 -10.32 33.35
N ARG A 79 14.55 -11.01 34.17
CA ARG A 79 14.16 -10.48 35.48
C ARG A 79 15.40 -10.29 36.36
N PRO A 80 15.63 -9.08 36.91
CA PRO A 80 16.73 -8.85 37.85
C PRO A 80 16.58 -9.71 39.11
N TRP A 81 17.69 -10.18 39.67
CA TRP A 81 17.69 -11.08 40.84
C TRP A 81 17.02 -10.49 42.08
N TRP A 82 17.12 -9.17 42.25
CA TRP A 82 16.57 -8.43 43.38
C TRP A 82 15.07 -8.16 43.23
N SER A 83 14.53 -8.26 42.01
CA SER A 83 13.12 -7.95 41.77
C SER A 83 12.26 -9.22 41.91
N PRO A 84 11.21 -9.20 42.75
CA PRO A 84 10.26 -10.30 42.85
C PRO A 84 9.32 -10.37 41.64
N ASN A 85 9.21 -9.30 40.84
CA ASN A 85 8.21 -9.16 39.78
C ASN A 85 8.84 -9.34 38.40
N GLU A 86 8.08 -9.94 37.48
CA GLU A 86 8.47 -10.00 36.07
C GLU A 86 8.48 -8.61 35.42
N PRO A 87 9.33 -8.37 34.41
CA PRO A 87 9.30 -7.15 33.62
C PRO A 87 7.93 -6.91 33.01
N MET A 88 7.41 -5.70 33.20
CA MET A 88 6.25 -5.19 32.51
C MET A 88 6.65 -4.01 31.63
N TRP A 89 5.99 -3.89 30.48
CA TRP A 89 6.17 -2.75 29.58
C TRP A 89 5.29 -1.60 30.03
N ASN A 90 5.89 -0.43 30.22
CA ASN A 90 5.13 0.80 30.45
C ASN A 90 5.01 1.59 29.14
N ALA A 91 3.78 1.75 28.65
CA ALA A 91 3.51 2.48 27.41
C ALA A 91 3.75 4.00 27.52
N GLY A 92 3.57 4.60 28.70
CA GLY A 92 3.77 6.04 28.89
C GLY A 92 5.25 6.45 28.84
N PHE A 93 6.13 5.56 29.31
CA PHE A 93 7.58 5.80 29.32
C PHE A 93 8.35 5.04 28.23
N HIS A 94 7.69 4.12 27.50
CA HIS A 94 8.31 3.19 26.55
C HIS A 94 9.53 2.45 27.12
N GLN A 95 9.39 1.89 28.32
CA GLN A 95 10.47 1.16 29.01
C GLN A 95 9.94 -0.06 29.76
N TRP A 96 10.84 -1.04 29.91
CA TRP A 96 10.65 -2.19 30.78
C TRP A 96 10.92 -1.80 32.23
N GLY A 97 10.23 -2.46 33.17
CA GLY A 97 10.38 -2.20 34.59
C GLY A 97 9.33 -2.93 35.41
N THR A 98 9.08 -2.45 36.63
CA THR A 98 7.99 -2.91 37.50
C THR A 98 7.55 -1.80 38.44
N TYR A 99 6.36 -1.95 39.02
CA TYR A 99 5.93 -1.14 40.15
C TYR A 99 6.35 -1.75 41.50
N PHE A 100 6.85 -0.90 42.39
CA PHE A 100 7.04 -1.17 43.82
C PHE A 100 6.23 -0.16 44.62
N THR A 101 5.20 -0.64 45.34
CA THR A 101 4.35 0.23 46.18
C THR A 101 3.85 1.48 45.44
N GLY A 102 3.48 1.33 44.15
CA GLY A 102 3.03 2.43 43.29
C GLY A 102 4.12 3.26 42.59
N THR A 103 5.40 3.02 42.89
CA THR A 103 6.53 3.69 42.23
C THR A 103 7.06 2.86 41.07
N TRP A 104 7.24 3.49 39.90
CA TRP A 104 7.85 2.86 38.74
C TRP A 104 9.37 2.73 38.91
N VAL A 105 9.91 1.53 38.72
CA VAL A 105 11.35 1.25 38.69
C VAL A 105 11.69 0.64 37.33
N PRO A 106 12.48 1.34 36.49
CA PRO A 106 12.90 0.80 35.21
C PRO A 106 13.87 -0.37 35.39
N TYR A 107 13.88 -1.28 34.42
CA TYR A 107 14.86 -2.37 34.32
C TYR A 107 15.94 -2.06 33.29
#